data_AF-A0A1F4YGJ7-F1
#
_entry.id   AF-A0A1F4YGJ7-F1
#
_cell.length_a   1.000
_cell.length_b   1.000
_cell.length_c   1.000
_cell.angle_alpha   90.00
_cell.angle_beta   90.00
_cell.angle_gamma   90.00
#
_symmetry.space_group_name_H-M   'P 1'
#
loop_
_entity.id
_entity.type
_entity.pdbx_description
1 polymer ?
#
loop_
_entity_poly.entity_id
_entity_poly.type
_entity_poly.pdbx_seq_one_letter_code
_entity_poly.pdbx_strand_id
1 'polypeptide(L)'
;MPEKLTGYLLLVCGLLLIAYSVFSIYQVFTNAAKPIQLFTGQGVSLDLGSLIPTDLPVQPKSAKTEVISASYLNDISNITAHYLLMSFLVSVGFKVSSLGIQLLRPIEVKLHTTESKAR
;
A
#
# COMPACT_ATOMS: atom_id res chain seq x y z
N MET A 1 9.30 -35.68 -2.70
CA MET A 1 10.56 -34.90 -2.54
C MET A 1 10.45 -33.51 -3.19
N PRO A 2 10.05 -33.37 -4.47
CA PRO A 2 9.97 -32.05 -5.12
C PRO A 2 8.87 -31.15 -4.50
N GLU A 3 7.82 -31.72 -3.91
CA GLU A 3 6.73 -30.94 -3.32
C GLU A 3 7.21 -30.08 -2.14
N LYS A 4 8.13 -30.64 -1.33
CA LYS A 4 8.75 -29.92 -0.22
C LYS A 4 9.66 -28.79 -0.71
N LEU A 5 10.40 -29.01 -1.80
CA LEU A 5 11.27 -28.00 -2.40
C LEU A 5 10.44 -26.82 -2.94
N THR A 6 9.36 -27.10 -3.67
CA THR A 6 8.44 -26.08 -4.19
C THR A 6 7.80 -25.29 -3.04
N GLY A 7 7.37 -25.96 -1.98
CA GLY A 7 6.81 -25.30 -0.81
C GLY A 7 7.80 -24.36 -0.11
N TYR A 8 9.08 -24.76 0.05
CA TYR A 8 10.12 -23.89 0.61
C TYR A 8 10.42 -22.69 -0.31
N LEU A 9 10.45 -22.90 -1.63
CA LEU A 9 10.62 -21.82 -2.60
C LEU A 9 9.51 -20.77 -2.50
N LEU A 10 8.24 -21.20 -2.44
CA LEU A 10 7.11 -20.29 -2.28
C LEU A 10 7.16 -19.55 -0.94
N LEU A 11 7.51 -20.24 0.14
CA LEU A 11 7.63 -19.63 1.47
C LEU A 11 8.71 -18.54 1.48
N VAL A 12 9.91 -18.84 1.00
CA VAL A 12 11.03 -17.89 0.97
C VAL A 12 10.72 -16.72 0.04
N CYS A 13 10.17 -16.99 -1.15
CA CYS A 13 9.79 -15.94 -2.09
C CYS A 13 8.75 -14.98 -1.48
N GLY A 14 7.69 -15.51 -0.87
CA GLY A 14 6.68 -14.72 -0.19
C GLY A 14 7.25 -13.91 0.98
N LEU A 15 8.15 -14.50 1.78
CA LEU A 15 8.83 -13.82 2.89
C LEU A 15 9.68 -12.65 2.39
N LEU A 16 10.45 -12.85 1.30
CA LEU A 16 11.27 -11.80 0.71
C LEU A 16 10.42 -10.64 0.18
N LEU A 17 9.28 -10.93 -0.46
CA LEU A 17 8.35 -9.88 -0.90
C LEU A 17 7.81 -9.05 0.27
N ILE A 18 7.44 -9.69 1.38
CA ILE A 18 6.99 -8.98 2.58
C ILE A 18 8.12 -8.12 3.15
N ALA A 19 9.31 -8.70 3.33
CA ALA A 19 10.48 -7.99 3.86
C ALA A 19 10.85 -6.78 2.99
N TYR A 20 10.87 -6.94 1.67
CA TYR A 20 11.12 -5.87 0.73
C TYR A 20 10.08 -4.74 0.83
N SER A 21 8.80 -5.10 0.93
CA SER A 21 7.71 -4.12 1.03
C SER A 21 7.82 -3.29 2.31
N VAL A 22 8.08 -3.96 3.44
CA VAL A 22 8.27 -3.29 4.74
C VAL A 22 9.50 -2.37 4.70
N PHE A 23 10.60 -2.84 4.11
CA PHE A 23 11.82 -2.05 3.96
C PHE A 23 11.60 -0.82 3.08
N SER A 24 10.90 -0.96 1.95
CA SER A 24 10.52 0.14 1.06
C SER A 24 9.65 1.18 1.78
N ILE A 25 8.66 0.74 2.57
CA ILE A 25 7.84 1.63 3.39
C ILE A 25 8.72 2.39 4.38
N TYR A 26 9.60 1.69 5.12
CA TYR A 26 10.49 2.31 6.09
C TYR A 26 11.42 3.37 5.48
N GLN A 27 11.96 3.11 4.28
CA GLN A 27 12.79 4.07 3.56
C GLN A 27 12.04 5.33 3.14
N VAL A 28 10.79 5.20 2.74
CA VAL A 28 9.94 6.36 2.39
C VAL A 28 9.61 7.19 3.63
N PHE A 29 9.28 6.55 4.75
CA PHE A 29 9.01 7.27 6.01
C PHE A 29 10.25 7.96 6.61
N THR A 30 11.44 7.41 6.39
CA THR A 30 12.71 8.02 6.85
C THR A 30 13.23 9.11 5.90
N ASN A 31 12.48 9.49 4.86
CA ASN A 31 12.91 10.37 3.78
C ASN A 31 14.19 9.90 3.05
N ALA A 32 14.58 8.63 3.22
CA ALA A 32 15.75 8.05 2.56
C ALA A 32 15.46 7.72 1.09
N ALA A 33 14.20 7.49 0.73
CA ALA A 33 13.74 7.25 -0.63
C ALA A 33 12.50 8.07 -0.97
N LYS A 34 12.37 8.50 -2.22
CA LYS A 34 11.16 9.20 -2.69
C LYS A 34 10.02 8.19 -2.87
N PRO A 35 8.79 8.51 -2.41
CA PRO A 35 7.61 7.68 -2.66
C PRO A 35 7.32 7.60 -4.16
N ILE A 36 6.61 6.54 -4.58
CA ILE A 36 6.12 6.43 -5.96
C ILE A 36 5.17 7.61 -6.24
N GLN A 37 5.55 8.45 -7.19
CA GLN A 37 4.80 9.65 -7.56
C GLN A 37 3.69 9.28 -8.53
N LEU A 38 2.47 9.11 -8.02
CA LEU A 38 1.27 8.82 -8.81
C LEU A 38 0.43 10.08 -9.05
N PHE A 39 0.58 11.10 -8.21
CA PHE A 39 -0.15 12.35 -8.25
C PHE A 39 0.80 13.53 -8.44
N THR A 40 0.56 14.29 -9.50
CA THR A 40 1.23 15.55 -9.83
C THR A 40 0.16 16.62 -10.12
N GLY A 41 -0.64 16.96 -9.10
CA GLY A 41 -1.70 17.96 -9.22
C GLY A 41 -1.19 19.39 -9.07
N GLN A 42 -1.76 20.34 -9.83
CA GLN A 42 -1.61 21.77 -9.53
C GLN A 42 -2.53 22.14 -8.36
N GLY A 43 -2.09 23.06 -7.49
CA GLY A 43 -2.76 23.36 -6.22
C GLY A 43 -4.16 23.92 -6.37
N VAL A 44 -4.96 23.74 -5.32
CA VAL A 44 -6.26 24.39 -5.20
C VAL A 44 -6.02 25.87 -4.89
N SER A 45 -5.94 26.71 -5.93
CA SER A 45 -5.86 28.15 -5.77
C SER A 45 -7.26 28.74 -5.60
N LEU A 46 -7.54 29.33 -4.44
CA LEU A 46 -8.77 30.10 -4.22
C LEU A 46 -8.53 31.53 -4.70
N ASP A 47 -9.30 32.00 -5.68
CA ASP A 47 -9.21 33.38 -6.17
C ASP A 47 -10.06 34.30 -5.29
N LEU A 48 -9.43 34.82 -4.23
CA LEU A 48 -10.02 35.81 -3.32
C LEU A 48 -10.33 37.14 -4.03
N GLY A 49 -9.85 37.36 -5.25
CA GLY A 49 -10.20 38.53 -6.05
C GLY A 49 -11.68 38.63 -6.39
N SER A 50 -12.41 37.50 -6.36
CA SER A 50 -13.86 37.46 -6.58
C SER A 50 -14.70 37.87 -5.36
N LEU A 51 -14.07 37.98 -4.17
CA LEU A 51 -14.74 38.30 -2.90
C LEU A 51 -14.45 39.73 -2.42
N ILE A 52 -13.62 40.49 -3.13
CA ILE A 52 -13.28 41.89 -2.80
C ILE A 52 -14.25 42.81 -3.58
N PRO A 53 -15.01 43.69 -2.91
CA PRO A 53 -15.86 44.68 -3.57
C PRO A 53 -15.03 45.60 -4.49
N THR A 54 -15.50 45.78 -5.72
CA THR A 54 -14.82 46.49 -6.83
C THR A 54 -14.56 47.99 -6.59
N ASP A 55 -14.98 48.55 -5.46
CA ASP A 55 -14.97 50.01 -5.19
C ASP A 55 -13.71 50.53 -4.45
N LEU A 56 -12.65 49.71 -4.31
CA LEU A 56 -11.41 50.15 -3.67
C LEU A 56 -10.33 50.50 -4.71
N PRO A 57 -9.67 51.69 -4.62
CA PRO A 57 -8.79 52.23 -5.65
C PRO A 57 -7.40 51.57 -5.72
N VAL A 58 -7.20 50.45 -5.02
CA VAL A 58 -5.94 49.71 -4.99
C VAL A 58 -6.20 48.34 -5.60
N GLN A 59 -5.84 48.15 -6.87
CA GLN A 59 -5.87 46.81 -7.48
C GLN A 59 -4.89 45.91 -6.72
N PRO A 60 -5.35 44.89 -5.96
CA PRO A 60 -4.45 43.91 -5.40
C PRO A 60 -4.06 42.98 -6.55
N LYS A 61 -2.76 42.90 -6.81
CA LYS A 61 -2.15 41.99 -7.78
C LYS A 61 -2.51 40.56 -7.38
N SER A 62 -3.55 40.00 -8.03
CA SER A 62 -4.04 38.61 -7.97
C SER A 62 -3.60 37.87 -6.70
N ALA A 63 -4.33 38.06 -5.61
CA ALA A 63 -4.13 37.32 -4.36
C ALA A 63 -4.70 35.90 -4.52
N LYS A 64 -4.05 35.09 -5.35
CA LYS A 64 -4.19 33.63 -5.33
C LYS A 64 -3.54 33.14 -4.05
N THR A 65 -4.26 33.22 -2.93
CA THR A 65 -3.79 32.67 -1.67
C THR A 65 -4.01 31.16 -1.72
N GLU A 66 -2.93 30.39 -1.81
CA GLU A 66 -2.98 28.94 -1.62
C GLU A 66 -3.40 28.66 -0.18
N VAL A 67 -4.64 28.20 0.02
CA VAL A 67 -5.16 27.83 1.35
C VAL A 67 -4.43 26.60 1.89
N ILE A 68 -4.05 25.69 0.99
CA ILE A 68 -3.15 24.55 1.22
C ILE A 68 -2.24 24.47 -0.01
N SER A 69 -0.92 24.43 0.20
CA SER A 69 -0.01 24.36 -0.94
C SER A 69 -0.20 23.05 -1.70
N ALA A 70 -0.17 23.13 -3.02
CA ALA A 70 -0.26 21.97 -3.92
C ALA A 70 0.71 20.85 -3.55
N SER A 71 1.89 21.26 -3.06
CA SER A 71 2.99 20.36 -2.74
C SER A 71 2.61 19.40 -1.61
N TYR A 72 2.03 19.90 -0.51
CA TYR A 72 1.69 19.04 0.63
C TYR A 72 0.57 18.06 0.28
N LEU A 73 -0.42 18.47 -0.52
CA LEU A 73 -1.47 17.56 -0.98
C LEU A 73 -0.90 16.44 -1.84
N ASN A 74 -0.05 16.77 -2.82
CA ASN A 74 0.59 15.77 -3.66
C ASN A 74 1.50 14.84 -2.84
N ASP A 75 2.28 15.37 -1.90
CA ASP A 75 3.19 14.57 -1.08
C ASP A 75 2.41 13.57 -0.21
N ILE A 76 1.35 14.03 0.47
CA ILE A 76 0.48 13.15 1.28
C ILE A 76 -0.20 12.10 0.39
N SER A 77 -0.74 12.51 -0.76
CA SER A 77 -1.38 11.58 -1.70
C SER A 77 -0.40 10.54 -2.25
N ASN A 78 0.83 10.94 -2.58
CA ASN A 78 1.87 10.05 -3.09
C ASN A 78 2.37 9.07 -2.02
N ILE A 79 2.59 9.53 -0.78
CA ILE A 79 2.95 8.65 0.33
C ILE A 79 1.82 7.65 0.61
N THR A 80 0.57 8.12 0.64
CA THR A 80 -0.60 7.26 0.87
C THR A 80 -0.72 6.20 -0.22
N ALA A 81 -0.56 6.60 -1.49
CA ALA A 81 -0.64 5.67 -2.61
C ALA A 81 0.52 4.67 -2.61
N HIS A 82 1.74 5.10 -2.26
CA HIS A 82 2.89 4.22 -2.07
C HIS A 82 2.63 3.20 -0.96
N TYR A 83 2.12 3.64 0.19
CA TYR A 83 1.77 2.77 1.29
C TYR A 83 0.70 1.75 0.90
N LEU A 84 -0.35 2.19 0.19
CA LEU A 84 -1.40 1.31 -0.31
C LEU A 84 -0.82 0.25 -1.26
N LEU A 85 0.01 0.65 -2.22
CA LEU A 85 0.65 -0.26 -3.16
C LEU A 85 1.55 -1.28 -2.45
N MET A 86 2.37 -0.84 -1.48
CA MET A 86 3.21 -1.73 -0.71
C MET A 86 2.40 -2.66 0.21
N SER A 87 1.28 -2.20 0.79
CA SER A 87 0.38 -3.04 1.58
C SER A 87 -0.30 -4.14 0.75
N PHE A 88 -0.62 -3.83 -0.50
CA PHE A 88 -1.08 -4.82 -1.47
C PHE A 88 0.02 -5.85 -1.75
N LEU A 89 1.26 -5.41 -1.92
CA LEU A 89 2.40 -6.29 -2.16
C LEU A 89 2.69 -7.21 -0.96
N VAL A 90 2.58 -6.70 0.27
CA VAL A 90 2.61 -7.51 1.51
C VAL A 90 1.51 -8.58 1.48
N SER A 91 0.30 -8.22 1.09
CA SER A 91 -0.83 -9.16 1.02
C SER A 91 -0.60 -10.27 -0.01
N VAL A 92 0.00 -9.94 -1.16
CA VAL A 92 0.42 -10.92 -2.17
C VAL A 92 1.51 -11.83 -1.60
N GLY A 93 2.55 -11.27 -0.97
CA GLY A 93 3.62 -12.05 -0.33
C GLY A 93 3.09 -13.00 0.75
N PHE A 94 2.11 -12.57 1.54
CA PHE A 94 1.43 -13.40 2.54
C PHE A 94 0.69 -14.57 1.89
N LYS A 95 -0.08 -14.33 0.82
CA LYS A 95 -0.79 -15.40 0.10
C LYS A 95 0.19 -16.41 -0.50
N VAL A 96 1.27 -15.94 -1.11
CA VAL A 96 2.31 -16.80 -1.69
C VAL A 96 2.99 -17.66 -0.62
N SER A 97 3.36 -17.06 0.51
CA SER A 97 3.96 -17.78 1.63
C SER A 97 3.00 -18.79 2.26
N SER A 98 1.72 -18.42 2.41
CA SER A 98 0.67 -19.31 2.92
C SER A 98 0.51 -20.57 2.07
N LEU A 99 0.53 -20.43 0.74
CA LEU A 99 0.53 -21.59 -0.17
C LEU A 99 1.76 -22.48 0.04
N GLY A 100 2.95 -21.87 0.19
CA GLY A 100 4.18 -22.60 0.51
C GLY A 100 4.05 -23.41 1.81
N ILE A 101 3.53 -22.80 2.88
CA ILE A 101 3.31 -23.45 4.18
C ILE A 101 2.29 -24.60 4.07
N GLN A 102 1.20 -24.41 3.31
CA GLN A 102 0.19 -25.44 3.11
C GLN A 102 0.76 -26.66 2.38
N LEU A 103 1.67 -26.47 1.42
CA LEU A 103 2.37 -27.57 0.73
C LEU A 103 3.36 -28.31 1.62
N LEU A 104 3.95 -27.64 2.62
CA LEU A 104 4.84 -28.29 3.59
C LEU A 104 4.07 -29.14 4.61
N ARG A 105 2.81 -28.80 4.88
CA ARG A 105 2.01 -29.46 5.92
C ARG A 105 1.62 -30.88 5.45
N PRO A 106 1.98 -31.94 6.20
CA PRO A 106 1.51 -33.28 5.90
C PRO A 106 -0.01 -33.40 6.13
N ILE A 107 -0.69 -34.15 5.26
CA ILE A 107 -2.13 -34.44 5.41
C ILE A 107 -2.27 -35.65 6.34
N GLU A 108 -2.72 -35.41 7.57
CA GLU A 108 -3.10 -36.47 8.50
C GLU A 108 -4.60 -36.75 8.39
N VAL A 109 -4.97 -37.94 7.90
CA VAL A 109 -6.36 -38.37 7.83
C VAL A 109 -6.69 -39.17 9.09
N LYS A 110 -7.56 -38.64 9.94
CA LYS A 110 -8.12 -39.36 11.08
C LYS A 110 -9.38 -40.09 10.63
N LEU A 111 -9.32 -41.42 10.58
CA LEU A 111 -10.46 -42.26 10.22
C LEU A 111 -11.37 -42.42 11.44
N HIS A 112 -12.61 -41.93 11.32
CA HIS A 112 -13.68 -42.25 12.26
C HIS A 112 -14.44 -43.46 11.71
N THR A 113 -14.10 -44.66 12.18
CA THR A 113 -14.96 -45.83 11.96
C THR A 113 -16.22 -45.63 12.79
N THR A 114 -17.31 -45.26 12.13
CA THR A 114 -18.65 -45.42 12.68
C THR A 114 -18.95 -46.92 12.58
N GLU A 115 -18.89 -47.63 13.71
CA GLU A 115 -19.37 -49.01 13.75
C GLU A 115 -20.84 -49.02 13.33
N SER A 116 -21.08 -49.52 12.12
CA SER A 116 -22.41 -49.88 11.64
C SER A 116 -22.90 -51.01 12.55
N LYS A 117 -23.70 -50.65 13.56
CA LYS A 117 -24.50 -51.62 14.31
C LYS A 117 -25.47 -52.27 13.33
N ALA A 118 -25.06 -53.39 12.75
CA ALA A 118 -25.97 -54.36 12.17
C ALA A 118 -26.67 -55.08 13.33
N ARG A 119 -27.90 -54.66 13.64
CA ARG A 119 -28.98 -55.48 14.23
C ARG A 119 -30.25 -54.66 14.40
#